data_AF-A0A0G4P9H0-F1
#
_entry.id   AF-A0A0G4P9H0-F1
#
_cell.length_a   1.000
_cell.length_b   1.000
_cell.length_c   1.000
_cell.angle_alpha   90.00
_cell.angle_beta   90.00
_cell.angle_gamma   90.00
#
_symmetry.space_group_name_H-M   'P 1'
#
loop_
_entity.id
_entity.type
_entity.pdbx_description
1 polymer ?
#
loop_
_entity_poly.entity_id
_entity_poly.type
_entity_poly.pdbx_seq_one_letter_code
_entity_poly.pdbx_strand_id
1 'polypeptide(L)'
;MISSGPTAPGNGGFAKPQLPATVTGHGLGSLQGYLAWQPPMPGSSHHFSTSSQAFREEFFQNTSRRWIFNEADRLGERYVKFRPAELQRIAGEAVQQDYCPDMSKLAEGGFNKVFLLRAKNGREVIARIPTPVAGPPHYTTASEVATMEFLRTILKLPVPEILAYLTSSDNPVGAEYILIERVEGDSLSLRWLSLTSDEVKDIMT
;
A
#
# COMPACT_ATOMS: atom_id res chain seq x y z
N MET A 1 -8.13 -45.00 58.18
CA MET A 1 -7.91 -46.33 57.60
C MET A 1 -8.51 -46.37 56.19
N ILE A 2 -7.92 -47.16 55.28
CA ILE A 2 -8.56 -47.96 54.20
C ILE A 2 -9.82 -47.30 53.55
N SER A 3 -9.82 -46.72 52.35
CA SER A 3 -9.40 -47.20 51.01
C SER A 3 -10.33 -48.22 50.33
N SER A 4 -11.11 -47.78 49.33
CA SER A 4 -11.61 -48.64 48.24
C SER A 4 -12.17 -47.84 47.04
N GLY A 5 -11.75 -48.22 45.82
CA GLY A 5 -12.55 -48.11 44.59
C GLY A 5 -13.21 -49.47 44.28
N PRO A 6 -13.49 -49.87 43.02
CA PRO A 6 -13.18 -49.25 41.72
C PRO A 6 -14.48 -48.60 41.11
N THR A 7 -14.87 -48.57 39.82
CA THR A 7 -14.47 -49.22 38.55
C THR A 7 -14.99 -48.41 37.34
N ALA A 8 -14.44 -48.65 36.14
CA ALA A 8 -15.00 -48.20 34.84
C ALA A 8 -15.46 -49.39 33.99
N PRO A 9 -16.46 -49.19 33.10
CA PRO A 9 -16.17 -49.27 31.65
C PRO A 9 -16.89 -48.16 30.84
N GLY A 10 -16.62 -47.92 29.55
CA GLY A 10 -15.58 -48.47 28.68
C GLY A 10 -15.75 -48.03 27.20
N ASN A 11 -14.62 -47.85 26.50
CA ASN A 11 -14.43 -47.71 25.04
C ASN A 11 -15.48 -46.99 24.16
N GLY A 12 -15.15 -45.77 23.72
CA GLY A 12 -15.64 -45.15 22.47
C GLY A 12 -14.44 -44.78 21.58
N GLY A 13 -14.41 -45.25 20.33
CA GLY A 13 -13.18 -45.33 19.53
C GLY A 13 -12.51 -44.00 19.14
N PHE A 14 -11.17 -43.97 19.22
CA PHE A 14 -10.34 -42.96 18.55
C PHE A 14 -10.32 -43.17 17.03
N ALA A 15 -10.32 -42.07 16.27
CA ALA A 15 -9.83 -42.05 14.89
C ALA A 15 -8.87 -40.86 14.71
N LYS A 16 -7.56 -41.12 14.66
CA LYS A 16 -6.56 -40.13 14.24
C LYS A 16 -6.45 -40.14 12.71
N PRO A 17 -6.38 -38.98 12.03
CA PRO A 17 -5.98 -38.93 10.63
C PRO A 17 -4.58 -39.55 10.45
N GLN A 18 -4.42 -40.41 9.45
CA GLN A 18 -3.14 -41.01 9.11
C GLN A 18 -2.36 -40.11 8.14
N LEU A 19 -1.04 -40.03 8.33
CA LEU A 19 -0.12 -39.48 7.34
C LEU A 19 0.23 -40.58 6.31
N PRO A 20 0.18 -40.33 5.00
CA PRO A 20 0.72 -41.23 4.00
C PRO A 20 2.26 -41.27 4.07
N ALA A 21 2.85 -42.39 3.66
CA ALA A 21 4.24 -42.72 3.93
C ALA A 21 5.25 -42.14 2.91
N THR A 22 6.52 -42.12 3.33
CA THR A 22 7.69 -41.73 2.53
C THR A 22 7.82 -42.51 1.23
N VAL A 23 8.09 -41.81 0.13
CA VAL A 23 8.66 -42.38 -1.10
C VAL A 23 10.07 -41.82 -1.28
N THR A 24 11.07 -42.68 -1.36
CA THR A 24 12.45 -42.32 -1.70
C THR A 24 12.63 -42.31 -3.22
N GLY A 25 13.13 -41.19 -3.75
CA GLY A 25 13.46 -41.06 -5.17
C GLY A 25 14.41 -39.88 -5.39
N HIS A 26 15.51 -40.12 -6.10
CA HIS A 26 16.50 -39.07 -6.41
C HIS A 26 16.02 -38.21 -7.59
N GLY A 27 16.13 -36.89 -7.47
CA GLY A 27 15.83 -35.97 -8.56
C GLY A 27 16.23 -34.53 -8.23
N LEU A 28 17.35 -34.07 -8.78
CA LEU A 28 17.70 -32.65 -8.79
C LEU A 28 16.86 -31.94 -9.86
N GLY A 29 15.99 -31.03 -9.44
CA GLY A 29 15.14 -30.25 -10.34
C GLY A 29 14.86 -28.85 -9.77
N SER A 30 15.45 -27.82 -10.37
CA SER A 30 15.30 -26.42 -9.96
C SER A 30 13.99 -25.83 -10.49
N LEU A 31 13.01 -25.61 -9.62
CA LEU A 31 11.76 -24.92 -9.94
C LEU A 31 11.91 -23.40 -9.81
N GLN A 32 12.63 -22.80 -10.77
CA GLN A 32 12.87 -21.36 -10.86
C GLN A 32 11.64 -20.62 -11.44
N GLY A 33 10.55 -20.58 -10.68
CA GLY A 33 9.26 -19.98 -11.09
C GLY A 33 9.22 -18.46 -11.05
N TYR A 34 10.02 -17.76 -11.86
CA TYR A 34 9.94 -16.30 -11.98
C TYR A 34 8.69 -15.86 -12.76
N LEU A 35 7.78 -15.15 -12.09
CA LEU A 35 6.72 -14.36 -12.73
C LEU A 35 7.33 -13.11 -13.37
N ALA A 36 7.79 -13.25 -14.62
CA ALA A 36 8.34 -12.15 -15.40
C ALA A 36 7.24 -11.13 -15.76
N TRP A 37 7.43 -9.87 -15.34
CA TRP A 37 6.62 -8.74 -15.76
C TRP A 37 6.89 -8.45 -17.25
N GLN A 38 5.84 -8.43 -18.08
CA GLN A 38 5.94 -8.07 -19.49
C GLN A 38 5.45 -6.63 -19.70
N PRO A 39 6.23 -5.74 -20.35
CA PRO A 39 5.76 -4.41 -20.71
C PRO A 39 4.69 -4.48 -21.83
N PRO A 40 3.72 -3.55 -21.85
CA PRO A 40 2.77 -3.45 -22.96
C PRO A 40 3.46 -2.96 -24.23
N MET A 41 3.07 -3.53 -25.38
CA MET A 41 3.58 -3.14 -26.70
C MET A 41 3.08 -1.74 -27.11
N PRO A 42 3.91 -0.90 -27.77
CA PRO A 42 3.50 0.44 -28.18
C PRO A 42 2.68 0.42 -29.46
N GLY A 43 1.56 1.16 -29.49
CA GLY A 43 0.90 1.55 -30.74
C GLY A 43 -0.62 1.48 -30.78
N SER A 44 -1.29 2.54 -30.32
CA SER A 44 -2.53 3.01 -30.97
C SER A 44 -2.72 4.51 -30.69
N SER A 45 -3.22 5.25 -31.68
CA SER A 45 -3.28 6.72 -31.63
C SER A 45 -4.37 7.20 -30.66
N HIS A 46 -4.00 8.04 -29.70
CA HIS A 46 -4.96 8.67 -28.79
C HIS A 46 -5.88 9.66 -29.52
N HIS A 47 -7.07 9.21 -29.90
CA HIS A 47 -8.19 10.12 -30.10
C HIS A 47 -8.48 10.84 -28.78
N PHE A 48 -8.49 12.17 -28.79
CA PHE A 48 -8.88 12.99 -27.65
C PHE A 48 -10.39 12.83 -27.38
N SER A 49 -10.73 11.79 -26.61
CA SER A 49 -12.09 11.54 -26.16
C SER A 49 -12.35 12.30 -24.86
N THR A 50 -13.20 13.32 -24.91
CA THR A 50 -13.57 14.17 -23.78
C THR A 50 -14.46 13.40 -22.79
N SER A 51 -13.84 12.53 -21.98
CA SER A 51 -14.50 11.66 -21.01
C SER A 51 -15.11 12.47 -19.85
N SER A 52 -16.38 12.81 -19.98
CA SER A 52 -17.15 13.50 -18.95
C SER A 52 -17.50 12.54 -17.79
N GLN A 53 -16.97 12.84 -16.60
CA GLN A 53 -17.33 12.27 -15.28
C GLN A 53 -17.19 10.75 -15.04
N ALA A 54 -17.14 9.89 -16.06
CA ALA A 54 -17.24 8.43 -15.90
C ALA A 54 -16.02 7.72 -15.27
N PHE A 55 -14.90 8.40 -15.04
CA PHE A 55 -13.58 7.76 -14.90
C PHE A 55 -12.82 8.05 -13.58
N ARG A 56 -13.50 8.13 -12.41
CA ARG A 56 -12.82 8.28 -11.10
C ARG A 56 -13.30 7.38 -9.95
N GLU A 57 -14.17 6.40 -10.20
CA GLU A 57 -14.56 5.42 -9.16
C GLU A 57 -13.36 4.55 -8.72
N GLU A 58 -12.43 4.26 -9.65
CA GLU A 58 -11.15 3.59 -9.39
C GLU A 58 -10.30 4.29 -8.31
N PHE A 59 -10.48 5.60 -8.08
CA PHE A 59 -9.75 6.30 -7.03
C PHE A 59 -10.22 5.85 -5.64
N PHE A 60 -11.53 5.60 -5.48
CA PHE A 60 -12.14 5.28 -4.18
C PHE A 60 -12.08 3.78 -3.86
N GLN A 61 -12.28 2.91 -4.85
CA GLN A 61 -12.20 1.45 -4.70
C GLN A 61 -10.76 0.96 -4.52
N ASN A 62 -10.56 -0.32 -4.19
CA ASN A 62 -9.26 -0.98 -4.27
C ASN A 62 -9.11 -1.64 -5.64
N THR A 63 -8.02 -1.35 -6.35
CA THR A 63 -7.76 -1.85 -7.71
C THR A 63 -6.51 -2.72 -7.78
N SER A 64 -5.77 -2.82 -6.67
CA SER A 64 -4.46 -3.48 -6.59
C SER A 64 -4.51 -4.91 -6.06
N ARG A 65 -5.60 -5.32 -5.41
CA ARG A 65 -5.74 -6.64 -4.76
C ARG A 65 -7.14 -7.22 -4.94
N ARG A 66 -7.17 -8.55 -4.92
CA ARG A 66 -8.36 -9.40 -4.82
C ARG A 66 -8.21 -10.32 -3.62
N TRP A 67 -9.33 -10.82 -3.09
CA TRP A 67 -9.34 -11.66 -1.89
C TRP A 67 -10.07 -12.98 -2.14
N ILE A 68 -9.46 -14.08 -1.68
CA ILE A 68 -10.01 -15.44 -1.80
C ILE A 68 -11.29 -15.63 -0.96
N PHE A 69 -11.47 -14.81 0.08
CA PHE A 69 -12.60 -14.87 1.01
C PHE A 69 -13.08 -13.46 1.38
N ASN A 70 -14.40 -13.30 1.54
CA ASN A 70 -15.08 -12.04 1.90
C ASN A 70 -14.66 -10.82 1.05
N GLU A 71 -14.49 -10.98 -0.26
CA GLU A 71 -13.95 -9.93 -1.14
C GLU A 71 -14.73 -8.61 -1.08
N ALA A 72 -16.07 -8.65 -1.05
CA ALA A 72 -16.90 -7.45 -0.91
C ALA A 72 -16.59 -6.67 0.38
N ASP A 73 -16.45 -7.36 1.52
CA ASP A 73 -16.08 -6.74 2.80
C ASP A 73 -14.66 -6.15 2.72
N ARG A 74 -13.70 -6.90 2.15
CA ARG A 74 -12.30 -6.46 2.05
C ARG A 74 -12.15 -5.25 1.12
N LEU A 75 -12.98 -5.14 0.09
CA LEU A 75 -13.09 -3.95 -0.75
C LEU A 75 -13.74 -2.78 0.00
N GLY A 76 -14.85 -3.01 0.71
CA GLY A 76 -15.56 -2.00 1.50
C GLY A 76 -14.71 -1.40 2.62
N GLU A 77 -13.98 -2.24 3.37
CA GLU A 77 -12.96 -1.84 4.36
C GLU A 77 -11.88 -0.90 3.81
N ARG A 78 -11.61 -0.97 2.50
CA ARG A 78 -10.56 -0.20 1.80
C ARG A 78 -11.14 0.83 0.85
N TYR A 79 -12.45 1.04 0.88
CA TYR A 79 -13.12 2.11 0.17
C TYR A 79 -12.92 3.43 0.94
N VAL A 80 -12.49 4.48 0.24
CA VAL A 80 -12.39 5.83 0.83
C VAL A 80 -12.98 6.80 -0.17
N LYS A 81 -14.10 7.42 0.20
CA LYS A 81 -14.71 8.51 -0.57
C LYS A 81 -14.08 9.82 -0.15
N PHE A 82 -13.64 10.59 -1.13
CA PHE A 82 -13.08 11.93 -0.94
C PHE A 82 -13.46 12.81 -2.15
N ARG A 83 -13.07 14.09 -2.14
CA ARG A 83 -13.31 15.04 -3.23
C ARG A 83 -12.00 15.28 -4.01
N PRO A 84 -11.79 14.64 -5.18
CA PRO A 84 -10.52 14.77 -5.92
C PRO A 84 -10.18 16.21 -6.30
N ALA A 85 -11.17 17.03 -6.65
CA ALA A 85 -10.94 18.45 -6.98
C ALA A 85 -10.37 19.25 -5.79
N GLU A 86 -10.84 19.00 -4.57
CA GLU A 86 -10.29 19.66 -3.38
C GLU A 86 -8.89 19.16 -3.06
N LEU A 87 -8.62 17.85 -3.23
CA LEU A 87 -7.26 17.31 -3.10
C LEU A 87 -6.30 17.93 -4.13
N GLN A 88 -6.75 18.10 -5.37
CA GLN A 88 -5.99 18.78 -6.43
C GLN A 88 -5.75 20.26 -6.14
N ARG A 89 -6.68 20.95 -5.45
CA ARG A 89 -6.50 22.33 -4.99
C ARG A 89 -5.47 22.42 -3.85
N ILE A 90 -5.64 21.68 -2.76
CA ILE A 90 -4.71 21.73 -1.62
C ILE A 90 -3.30 21.21 -1.99
N ALA A 91 -3.18 20.29 -2.93
CA ALA A 91 -1.89 19.86 -3.46
C ALA A 91 -1.21 20.97 -4.27
N GLY A 92 -1.97 21.81 -4.98
CA GLY A 92 -1.45 23.03 -5.58
C GLY A 92 -0.93 23.99 -4.52
N GLU A 93 -1.74 24.30 -3.50
CA GLU A 93 -1.40 25.22 -2.41
C GLU A 93 -0.13 24.78 -1.67
N ALA A 94 0.00 23.48 -1.38
CA ALA A 94 1.18 22.87 -0.75
C ALA A 94 2.47 23.01 -1.58
N VAL A 95 2.38 23.22 -2.89
CA VAL A 95 3.53 23.60 -3.75
C VAL A 95 3.37 24.99 -4.36
N GLN A 96 2.69 25.94 -3.70
CA GLN A 96 2.62 27.34 -4.12
C GLN A 96 2.08 27.52 -5.55
N GLN A 97 1.01 26.82 -5.91
CA GLN A 97 0.32 26.87 -7.21
C GLN A 97 -1.20 26.88 -6.98
N ASP A 98 -1.98 27.41 -7.91
CA ASP A 98 -3.46 27.46 -7.73
C ASP A 98 -4.11 26.06 -7.72
N TYR A 99 -3.51 25.10 -8.43
CA TYR A 99 -4.10 23.78 -8.68
C TYR A 99 -3.09 22.78 -9.27
N CYS A 100 -3.19 21.51 -8.89
CA CYS A 100 -2.57 20.37 -9.57
C CYS A 100 -3.56 19.72 -10.56
N PRO A 101 -3.58 20.10 -11.86
CA PRO A 101 -4.58 19.61 -12.81
C PRO A 101 -4.49 18.11 -13.13
N ASP A 102 -3.28 17.54 -13.01
CA ASP A 102 -3.02 16.14 -13.24
C ASP A 102 -2.99 15.39 -11.90
N MET A 103 -3.64 14.21 -11.88
CA MET A 103 -3.78 13.37 -10.70
C MET A 103 -4.01 11.91 -11.13
N SER A 104 -3.17 11.00 -10.64
CA SER A 104 -3.28 9.55 -10.86
C SER A 104 -3.11 8.76 -9.56
N LYS A 105 -3.68 7.55 -9.47
CA LYS A 105 -3.39 6.62 -8.37
C LYS A 105 -2.04 5.94 -8.67
N LEU A 106 -1.00 6.34 -7.95
CA LEU A 106 0.37 5.84 -8.13
C LEU A 106 0.53 4.44 -7.52
N ALA A 107 -0.01 4.23 -6.32
CA ALA A 107 0.08 2.96 -5.61
C ALA A 107 -1.08 2.79 -4.61
N GLU A 108 -1.26 1.57 -4.12
CA GLU A 108 -2.26 1.27 -3.10
C GLU A 108 -1.81 0.11 -2.22
N GLY A 109 -1.82 0.35 -0.90
CA GLY A 109 -1.49 -0.63 0.13
C GLY A 109 -2.73 -1.27 0.73
N GLY A 110 -2.54 -1.99 1.85
CA GLY A 110 -3.64 -2.33 2.75
C GLY A 110 -4.16 -1.11 3.52
N PHE A 111 -3.27 -0.17 3.85
CA PHE A 111 -3.48 0.92 4.81
C PHE A 111 -3.59 2.32 4.18
N ASN A 112 -3.18 2.50 2.92
CA ASN A 112 -3.09 3.81 2.28
C ASN A 112 -3.40 3.70 0.78
N LYS A 113 -4.14 4.68 0.24
CA LYS A 113 -4.18 4.99 -1.20
C LYS A 113 -3.16 6.08 -1.47
N VAL A 114 -2.34 5.93 -2.50
CA VAL A 114 -1.25 6.85 -2.83
C VAL A 114 -1.49 7.42 -4.22
N PHE A 115 -1.57 8.74 -4.30
CA PHE A 115 -1.81 9.48 -5.54
C PHE A 115 -0.61 10.34 -5.87
N LEU A 116 -0.26 10.40 -7.16
CA LEU A 116 0.64 11.41 -7.71
C LEU A 116 -0.21 12.57 -8.21
N LEU A 117 0.10 13.79 -7.77
CA LEU A 117 -0.52 15.02 -8.25
C LEU A 117 0.56 15.93 -8.84
N ARG A 118 0.27 16.57 -9.98
CA ARG A 118 1.24 17.39 -10.69
C ARG A 118 0.67 18.75 -11.07
N ALA A 119 1.43 19.79 -10.74
CA ALA A 119 1.15 21.18 -11.08
C ALA A 119 1.53 21.51 -12.53
N LYS A 120 0.96 22.61 -13.06
CA LYS A 120 1.27 23.10 -14.42
C LYS A 120 2.75 23.43 -14.63
N ASN A 121 3.47 23.79 -13.57
CA ASN A 121 4.90 24.10 -13.63
C ASN A 121 5.81 22.86 -13.46
N GLY A 122 5.26 21.65 -13.47
CA GLY A 122 6.01 20.40 -13.35
C GLY A 122 6.29 19.94 -11.91
N ARG A 123 6.01 20.75 -10.87
CA ARG A 123 6.14 20.29 -9.48
C ARG A 123 5.16 19.14 -9.21
N GLU A 124 5.66 18.08 -8.58
CA GLU A 124 4.90 16.88 -8.22
C GLU A 124 4.73 16.78 -6.69
N VAL A 125 3.59 16.25 -6.26
CA VAL A 125 3.23 15.99 -4.85
C VAL A 125 2.71 14.57 -4.74
N ILE A 126 3.11 13.85 -3.70
CA ILE A 126 2.45 12.61 -3.32
C ILE A 126 1.36 12.91 -2.29
N ALA A 127 0.13 12.47 -2.54
CA ALA A 127 -0.93 12.45 -1.54
C ALA A 127 -1.17 11.04 -1.04
N ARG A 128 -1.16 10.86 0.28
CA ARG A 128 -1.51 9.61 0.96
C ARG A 128 -2.84 9.79 1.66
N ILE A 129 -3.80 8.92 1.38
CA ILE A 129 -5.10 8.87 2.05
C ILE A 129 -5.18 7.54 2.81
N PRO A 130 -5.24 7.55 4.16
CA PRO A 130 -5.42 6.34 4.95
C PRO A 130 -6.72 5.60 4.60
N THR A 131 -6.68 4.27 4.64
CA THR A 131 -7.89 3.44 4.61
C THR A 131 -8.39 3.18 6.04
N PRO A 132 -9.67 2.86 6.26
CA PRO A 132 -10.19 2.43 7.57
C PRO A 132 -9.44 1.26 8.23
N VAL A 133 -8.64 0.51 7.46
CA VAL A 133 -7.79 -0.61 7.95
C VAL A 133 -6.44 -0.13 8.49
N ALA A 134 -6.05 1.14 8.29
CA ALA A 134 -4.82 1.70 8.85
C ALA A 134 -4.78 1.66 10.38
N GLY A 135 -5.95 1.67 11.03
CA GLY A 135 -6.12 1.79 12.47
C GLY A 135 -7.09 2.92 12.80
N PRO A 136 -7.09 3.43 14.04
CA PRO A 136 -7.89 4.60 14.41
C PRO A 136 -7.56 5.81 13.52
N PRO A 137 -8.60 6.53 13.02
CA PRO A 137 -8.44 7.87 12.48
C PRO A 137 -7.70 8.81 13.43
N HIS A 138 -7.16 9.90 12.90
CA HIS A 138 -6.29 10.87 13.58
C HIS A 138 -4.93 10.29 14.02
N TYR A 139 -4.91 9.26 14.86
CA TYR A 139 -3.70 8.74 15.49
C TYR A 139 -2.71 8.14 14.49
N THR A 140 -3.20 7.48 13.45
CA THR A 140 -2.37 6.91 12.36
C THR A 140 -1.65 8.02 11.59
N THR A 141 -2.42 8.98 11.07
CA THR A 141 -1.92 10.18 10.36
C THR A 141 -0.95 10.99 11.22
N ALA A 142 -1.31 11.28 12.49
CA ALA A 142 -0.49 12.07 13.39
C ALA A 142 0.83 11.38 13.77
N SER A 143 0.81 10.06 14.01
CA SER A 143 2.02 9.30 14.37
C SER A 143 2.99 9.19 13.19
N GLU A 144 2.47 9.05 11.97
CA GLU A 144 3.31 9.05 10.76
C GLU A 144 3.99 10.40 10.56
N VAL A 145 3.24 11.51 10.62
CA VAL A 145 3.79 12.86 10.48
C VAL A 145 4.81 13.18 11.57
N ALA A 146 4.50 12.89 12.84
CA ALA A 146 5.43 13.13 13.96
C ALA A 146 6.72 12.30 13.84
N THR A 147 6.63 11.07 13.31
CA THR A 147 7.80 10.24 13.02
C THR A 147 8.62 10.84 11.88
N MET A 148 8.00 11.20 10.76
CA MET A 148 8.67 11.83 9.62
C MET A 148 9.38 13.14 10.00
N GLU A 149 8.71 13.98 10.79
CA GLU A 149 9.29 15.20 11.35
C GLU A 149 10.47 14.89 12.28
N PHE A 150 10.37 13.91 13.17
CA PHE A 150 11.48 13.49 14.04
C PHE A 150 12.70 12.97 13.25
N LEU A 151 12.48 12.12 12.22
CA LEU A 151 13.55 11.59 11.37
C LEU A 151 14.30 12.71 10.63
N ARG A 152 13.58 13.72 10.10
CA ARG A 152 14.18 14.86 9.40
C ARG A 152 14.81 15.88 10.35
N THR A 153 14.11 16.27 11.42
CA THR A 153 14.51 17.39 12.29
C THR A 153 15.52 17.00 13.36
N ILE A 154 15.40 15.81 13.96
CA ILE A 154 16.26 15.35 15.05
C ILE A 154 17.37 14.43 14.52
N LEU A 155 17.01 13.37 13.77
CA LEU A 155 18.02 12.41 13.26
C LEU A 155 18.73 12.87 11.99
N LYS A 156 18.29 13.97 11.36
CA LYS A 156 18.85 14.53 10.11
C LYS A 156 18.88 13.56 8.92
N LEU A 157 17.98 12.57 8.91
CA LEU A 157 17.89 11.61 7.82
C LEU A 157 17.24 12.23 6.58
N PRO A 158 17.64 11.83 5.36
CA PRO A 158 17.11 12.35 4.09
C PRO A 158 15.72 11.74 3.79
N VAL A 159 14.73 12.06 4.63
CA VAL A 159 13.34 11.65 4.43
C VAL A 159 12.53 12.75 3.71
N PRO A 160 11.53 12.40 2.87
CA PRO A 160 10.67 13.37 2.19
C PRO A 160 9.98 14.36 3.15
N GLU A 161 9.79 15.60 2.70
CA GLU A 161 9.13 16.67 3.47
C GLU A 161 7.61 16.48 3.56
N ILE A 162 7.04 16.64 4.77
CA ILE A 162 5.59 16.76 4.94
C ILE A 162 5.18 18.18 4.55
N LEU A 163 4.47 18.33 3.43
CA LEU A 163 4.08 19.63 2.88
C LEU A 163 2.79 20.17 3.53
N ALA A 164 1.84 19.27 3.82
CA ALA A 164 0.62 19.55 4.58
C ALA A 164 -0.04 18.23 5.01
N TYR A 165 -0.90 18.24 6.03
CA TYR A 165 -1.68 17.08 6.44
C TYR A 165 -2.96 17.49 7.17
N LEU A 166 -3.98 16.63 7.18
CA LEU A 166 -5.12 16.75 8.08
C LEU A 166 -5.52 15.38 8.65
N THR A 167 -5.73 15.37 9.97
CA THR A 167 -5.99 14.19 10.81
C THR A 167 -7.49 13.95 11.07
N SER A 168 -8.36 14.63 10.31
CA SER A 168 -9.81 14.49 10.36
C SER A 168 -10.39 14.55 8.95
N SER A 169 -11.46 13.79 8.69
CA SER A 169 -12.25 13.87 7.46
C SER A 169 -13.16 15.10 7.38
N ASP A 170 -13.32 15.85 8.48
CA ASP A 170 -14.03 17.13 8.52
C ASP A 170 -13.17 18.26 7.92
N ASN A 171 -13.00 18.20 6.59
CA ASN A 171 -12.24 19.15 5.79
C ASN A 171 -12.72 19.15 4.32
N PRO A 172 -12.29 20.09 3.45
CA PRO A 172 -12.73 20.17 2.06
C PRO A 172 -12.52 18.90 1.23
N VAL A 173 -11.47 18.11 1.48
CA VAL A 173 -11.21 16.82 0.81
C VAL A 173 -12.21 15.75 1.27
N GLY A 174 -12.76 15.84 2.48
CA GLY A 174 -13.70 14.85 3.03
C GLY A 174 -13.06 13.55 3.53
N ALA A 175 -11.73 13.52 3.65
CA ALA A 175 -10.94 12.40 4.13
C ALA A 175 -9.65 12.90 4.82
N GLU A 176 -9.05 12.09 5.68
CA GLU A 176 -7.69 12.32 6.16
C GLU A 176 -6.69 12.28 5.01
N TYR A 177 -5.62 13.07 5.10
CA TYR A 177 -4.54 13.04 4.12
C TYR A 177 -3.19 13.47 4.70
N ILE A 178 -2.13 13.01 4.04
CA ILE A 178 -0.77 13.55 4.13
C ILE A 178 -0.34 13.92 2.71
N LEU A 179 0.05 15.17 2.51
CA LEU A 179 0.76 15.65 1.32
C LEU A 179 2.26 15.66 1.62
N ILE A 180 3.03 14.98 0.78
CA ILE A 180 4.45 14.71 1.00
C ILE A 180 5.25 14.94 -0.28
N GLU A 181 6.50 15.38 -0.12
CA GLU A 181 7.47 15.62 -1.18
C GLU A 181 7.63 14.40 -2.11
N ARG A 182 7.60 14.65 -3.41
CA ARG A 182 7.91 13.66 -4.44
C ARG A 182 9.42 13.56 -4.63
N VAL A 183 10.05 12.65 -3.89
CA VAL A 183 11.47 12.30 -4.08
C VAL A 183 11.64 11.45 -5.34
N GLU A 184 12.67 11.74 -6.14
CA GLU A 184 13.07 10.96 -7.31
C GLU A 184 14.01 9.81 -6.95
N GLY A 185 13.90 8.68 -7.66
CA GLY A 185 14.69 7.48 -7.42
C GLY A 185 13.91 6.19 -7.67
N ASP A 186 14.64 5.08 -7.78
CA ASP A 186 14.09 3.73 -7.89
C ASP A 186 13.85 3.09 -6.52
N SER A 187 12.90 2.16 -6.43
CA SER A 187 12.84 1.28 -5.26
C SER A 187 14.05 0.34 -5.25
N LEU A 188 14.75 0.26 -4.13
CA LEU A 188 15.89 -0.65 -3.94
C LEU A 188 15.54 -2.11 -4.32
N SER A 189 14.29 -2.53 -4.11
CA SER A 189 13.82 -3.88 -4.47
C SER A 189 13.83 -4.17 -5.98
N LEU A 190 13.74 -3.15 -6.84
CA LEU A 190 13.86 -3.28 -8.29
C LEU A 190 15.31 -3.40 -8.73
N ARG A 191 16.22 -2.65 -8.07
CA ARG A 191 17.64 -2.65 -8.42
C ARG A 191 18.46 -3.75 -7.72
N TRP A 192 18.01 -4.31 -6.60
CA TRP A 192 18.80 -5.19 -5.72
C TRP A 192 19.57 -6.30 -6.44
N LEU A 193 18.92 -7.01 -7.37
CA LEU A 193 19.53 -8.12 -8.13
C LEU A 193 20.45 -7.67 -9.28
N SER A 194 20.53 -6.38 -9.55
CA SER A 194 21.42 -5.75 -10.54
C SER A 194 22.61 -5.00 -9.93
N LEU A 195 22.66 -4.88 -8.60
CA LEU A 195 23.75 -4.21 -7.90
C LEU A 195 25.01 -5.09 -7.88
N THR A 196 26.16 -4.45 -8.00
CA THR A 196 27.46 -5.05 -7.71
C THR A 196 27.66 -5.28 -6.20
N SER A 197 28.60 -6.16 -5.83
CA SER A 197 28.95 -6.40 -4.43
C SER A 197 29.42 -5.13 -3.69
N ASP A 198 30.03 -4.18 -4.40
CA ASP A 198 30.49 -2.92 -3.83
C ASP A 198 29.33 -1.93 -3.63
N GLU A 199 28.38 -1.83 -4.56
CA GLU A 199 27.13 -1.07 -4.35
C GLU A 199 26.28 -1.65 -3.20
N VAL A 200 26.16 -2.98 -3.10
CA VAL A 200 25.45 -3.63 -1.98
C VAL A 200 26.14 -3.33 -0.65
N LYS A 201 27.47 -3.24 -0.63
CA LYS A 201 28.24 -2.88 0.56
C LYS A 201 28.00 -1.42 0.96
N ASP A 202 28.11 -0.49 0.02
CA ASP A 202 27.90 0.95 0.23
C ASP A 202 26.51 1.27 0.80
N ILE A 203 25.48 0.54 0.36
CA ILE A 203 24.09 0.66 0.86
C ILE A 203 23.90 0.09 2.28
N MET A 204 24.86 -0.70 2.79
CA MET A 204 24.73 -1.48 4.03
C MET A 204 25.70 -1.06 5.15
N THR A 205 26.49 0.01 4.98
CA THR A 205 27.50 0.48 5.96
C THR A 205 27.44 1.97 6.21
#